data_AF-A0A924DCI3-F1
#
_entry.id   AF-A0A924DCI3-F1
#
_cell.length_a   1.000
_cell.length_b   1.000
_cell.length_c   1.000
_cell.angle_alpha   90.00
_cell.angle_beta   90.00
_cell.angle_gamma   90.00
#
_symmetry.space_group_name_H-M   'P 1'
#
loop_
_entity.id
_entity.type
_entity.pdbx_description
1 polymer ?
#
loop_
_entity_poly.entity_id
_entity_poly.type
_entity_poly.pdbx_seq_one_letter_code
_entity_poly.pdbx_strand_id
1 'polypeptide(L)'
;MRFQNPLPLSCCVVVVSMIAGGASFAQAPFTIQRPRDSATVREKVTIQIPRSSIRPGGFVAFYIDDKFVVAVPPSEDTTKPFVYLWDTKGIGVSEGEHTLRAMLYEPSTGAKGGSGSDFVSESAVSEVKVIVKNKITDGPRSLLLRYRYYEGQNLTYTRNARTVIVGGESKTGPALSDTEINSVRSSLLLGIEDTHPATDVTLVRNKLVSLSLLTGGQEVIYDKSQLSKSMYQELDSRGKVLYEIGGTTGLQEFMQQGLAINNTLELPLLPTTPVSIGQTWRTQAERLDIPGVPPALQPRITMESKFEGLEWEGNYKTAKVRQTYSGDLPKEVLYSGMNITTPKLKFERILYIGYETGRLVKTVRTLTVAGQTIDPVPGDNAAGAGASGGGGTGYGNAGNQMGGGGRPGGRGNRGYAPPGGGNNGGGRRGGPPSGYGPPAGGGGGGRQGGPPSGYGPPGGYSPPGGGGGGRQGGPPSGYGPPGGYAPPGASGVSGAGGRGNRGGYGGGGGGSVDTGPRSVTVKATTETFITGVSRR
;
A
#
# COMPACT_ATOMS: atom_id res chain seq x y z
N MET A 1 18.40 67.40 -40.11
CA MET A 1 18.22 67.09 -38.66
C MET A 1 18.77 65.67 -38.49
N ARG A 2 19.99 65.39 -37.99
CA ARG A 2 20.85 66.06 -36.99
C ARG A 2 20.10 66.38 -35.71
N PHE A 3 20.22 65.51 -34.71
CA PHE A 3 21.12 65.76 -33.57
C PHE A 3 21.81 64.44 -33.16
N GLN A 4 23.13 64.48 -33.00
CA GLN A 4 23.90 63.47 -32.28
C GLN A 4 24.02 63.95 -30.83
N ASN A 5 23.90 63.06 -29.85
CA ASN A 5 24.28 63.34 -28.46
C ASN A 5 25.47 62.44 -28.07
N PRO A 6 26.49 62.98 -27.37
CA PRO A 6 27.75 62.28 -27.12
C PRO A 6 27.75 61.40 -25.86
N LEU A 7 28.73 60.52 -25.80
CA LEU A 7 29.15 59.74 -24.64
C LEU A 7 29.67 60.62 -23.49
N PRO A 8 29.57 60.18 -22.23
CA PRO A 8 30.62 60.36 -21.25
C PRO A 8 31.60 59.16 -21.30
N LEU A 9 32.89 59.44 -21.50
CA LEU A 9 33.95 58.46 -21.21
C LEU A 9 33.94 58.13 -19.71
N SER A 10 34.02 56.85 -19.36
CA SER A 10 34.39 56.42 -18.01
C SER A 10 35.74 55.71 -18.08
N CYS A 11 36.76 56.29 -17.43
CA CYS A 11 38.10 55.73 -17.37
C CYS A 11 38.13 54.49 -16.47
N CYS A 12 38.11 53.29 -17.05
CA CYS A 12 38.49 52.08 -16.32
C CYS A 12 40.02 52.03 -16.16
N VAL A 13 40.50 52.28 -14.94
CA VAL A 13 41.91 52.08 -14.58
C VAL A 13 42.22 50.57 -14.64
N VAL A 14 43.15 50.20 -15.51
CA VAL A 14 43.67 48.83 -15.58
C VAL A 14 44.72 48.65 -14.49
N VAL A 15 44.34 48.07 -13.36
CA VAL A 15 45.28 47.59 -12.35
C VAL A 15 45.77 46.19 -12.74
N VAL A 16 46.98 46.09 -13.29
CA VAL A 16 47.65 44.81 -13.52
C VAL A 16 48.23 44.31 -12.20
N SER A 17 47.42 43.59 -11.41
CA SER A 17 47.91 42.80 -10.28
C SER A 17 48.17 41.36 -10.72
N MET A 18 49.44 41.01 -10.93
CA MET A 18 49.86 39.61 -10.99
C MET A 18 49.65 38.97 -9.61
N ILE A 19 48.67 38.08 -9.51
CA ILE A 19 48.52 37.17 -8.36
C ILE A 19 48.81 35.76 -8.85
N ALA A 20 49.64 35.04 -8.09
CA ALA A 20 50.13 33.71 -8.44
C ALA A 20 48.98 32.72 -8.68
N GLY A 21 49.17 31.83 -9.66
CA GLY A 21 48.19 30.83 -10.06
C GLY A 21 47.96 29.75 -9.01
N GLY A 22 47.14 30.05 -8.00
CA GLY A 22 46.35 29.03 -7.32
C GLY A 22 45.28 28.53 -8.30
N ALA A 23 45.24 27.23 -8.56
CA ALA A 23 44.17 26.61 -9.35
C ALA A 23 42.84 26.74 -8.59
N SER A 24 42.15 27.85 -8.86
CA SER A 24 40.79 28.10 -8.38
C SER A 24 39.87 27.13 -9.12
N PHE A 25 39.69 25.92 -8.57
CA PHE A 25 38.59 25.05 -8.96
C PHE A 25 37.31 25.87 -8.79
N ALA A 26 36.70 26.26 -9.92
CA ALA A 26 35.50 27.06 -9.90
C ALA A 26 34.37 26.25 -9.26
N GLN A 27 34.15 26.46 -7.96
CA GLN A 27 33.03 25.86 -7.22
C GLN A 27 31.76 26.31 -7.95
N ALA A 28 30.98 25.35 -8.45
CA ALA A 28 29.76 25.68 -9.18
C ALA A 28 28.82 26.49 -8.26
N PRO A 29 28.11 27.50 -8.76
CA PRO A 29 27.26 28.34 -7.93
C PRO A 29 26.14 27.50 -7.31
N PHE A 30 25.93 27.64 -5.99
CA PHE A 30 24.84 26.97 -5.28
C PHE A 30 23.50 27.52 -5.80
N THR A 31 22.86 26.73 -6.66
CA THR A 31 21.68 27.15 -7.43
C THR A 31 20.72 25.98 -7.63
N ILE A 32 19.42 26.24 -7.50
CA ILE A 32 18.37 25.31 -7.91
C ILE A 32 18.34 25.29 -9.45
N GLN A 33 18.82 24.21 -10.06
CA GLN A 33 18.81 24.01 -11.52
C GLN A 33 17.44 23.51 -12.03
N ARG A 34 16.75 22.74 -11.19
CA ARG A 34 15.38 22.27 -11.41
C ARG A 34 14.63 22.24 -10.07
N PRO A 35 13.32 22.56 -10.03
CA PRO A 35 12.55 23.20 -11.10
C PRO A 35 13.15 24.57 -11.48
N ARG A 36 12.87 25.04 -12.70
CA ARG A 36 13.23 26.42 -13.09
C ARG A 36 12.29 27.41 -12.40
N ASP A 37 12.72 28.66 -12.29
CA ASP A 37 11.82 29.73 -11.89
C ASP A 37 10.57 29.81 -12.78
N SER A 38 9.44 30.11 -12.16
CA SER A 38 8.09 30.15 -12.73
C SER A 38 7.63 28.82 -13.37
N ALA A 39 8.31 27.69 -13.13
CA ALA A 39 7.91 26.40 -13.70
C ALA A 39 6.60 25.88 -13.10
N THR A 40 5.72 25.35 -13.94
CA THR A 40 4.57 24.55 -13.47
C THR A 40 5.05 23.18 -13.01
N VAL A 41 4.71 22.80 -11.78
CA VAL A 41 5.11 21.55 -11.13
C VAL A 41 3.90 20.82 -10.54
N ARG A 42 4.04 19.51 -10.29
CA ARG A 42 2.97 18.65 -9.77
C ARG A 42 3.55 17.38 -9.17
N GLU A 43 2.72 16.68 -8.40
CA GLU A 43 2.99 15.37 -7.83
C GLU A 43 4.35 15.34 -7.10
N LYS A 44 5.34 14.66 -7.68
CA LYS A 44 6.69 14.51 -7.13
C LYS A 44 7.67 15.34 -7.98
N VAL A 45 8.21 16.38 -7.37
CA VAL A 45 9.07 17.39 -8.00
C VAL A 45 10.53 17.09 -7.68
N THR A 46 11.31 16.79 -8.70
CA THR A 46 12.75 16.57 -8.57
C THR A 46 13.47 17.91 -8.48
N ILE A 47 13.95 18.26 -7.28
CA ILE A 47 14.75 19.44 -7.03
C ILE A 47 16.23 19.06 -7.24
N GLN A 48 16.95 19.80 -8.07
CA GLN A 48 18.32 19.51 -8.47
C GLN A 48 19.26 20.68 -8.19
N ILE A 49 20.40 20.41 -7.55
CA ILE A 49 21.45 21.39 -7.23
C ILE A 49 22.81 20.81 -7.67
N PRO A 50 23.76 21.62 -8.19
CA PRO A 50 25.09 21.13 -8.57
C PRO A 50 25.80 20.50 -7.36
N ARG A 51 26.17 19.22 -7.45
CA ARG A 51 26.80 18.50 -6.34
C ARG A 51 28.17 19.07 -5.94
N SER A 52 28.86 19.69 -6.89
CA SER A 52 30.11 20.44 -6.69
C SER A 52 29.93 21.79 -5.98
N SER A 53 28.70 22.27 -5.80
CA SER A 53 28.42 23.49 -5.01
C SER A 53 28.39 23.23 -3.49
N ILE A 54 28.30 21.97 -3.06
CA ILE A 54 28.11 21.55 -1.66
C ILE A 54 29.38 20.83 -1.16
N ARG A 55 30.07 21.40 -0.17
CA ARG A 55 31.30 20.79 0.39
C ARG A 55 31.00 19.54 1.25
N PRO A 56 31.99 18.65 1.46
CA PRO A 56 31.87 17.55 2.42
C PRO A 56 31.48 18.06 3.82
N GLY A 57 30.59 17.35 4.50
CA GLY A 57 30.03 17.76 5.79
C GLY A 57 28.92 18.82 5.71
N GLY A 58 28.69 19.43 4.53
CA GLY A 58 27.55 20.32 4.31
C GLY A 58 26.24 19.58 4.08
N PHE A 59 25.11 20.26 4.33
CA PHE A 59 23.77 19.77 4.04
C PHE A 59 22.87 20.88 3.49
N VAL A 60 21.78 20.51 2.82
CA VAL A 60 20.82 21.46 2.26
C VAL A 60 19.51 21.37 3.01
N ALA A 61 19.06 22.50 3.56
CA ALA A 61 17.71 22.67 4.08
C ALA A 61 16.78 23.20 2.97
N PHE A 62 15.58 22.65 2.90
CA PHE A 62 14.54 23.09 1.98
C PHE A 62 13.39 23.73 2.74
N TYR A 63 12.92 24.86 2.21
CA TYR A 63 11.79 25.63 2.69
C TYR A 63 10.78 25.81 1.55
N ILE A 64 9.49 25.75 1.89
CA ILE A 64 8.38 26.07 0.99
C ILE A 64 7.55 27.16 1.67
N ASP A 65 7.40 28.31 1.03
CA ASP A 65 6.71 29.49 1.58
C ASP A 65 7.19 29.82 3.01
N ASP A 66 8.52 29.95 3.15
CA ASP A 66 9.26 30.15 4.40
C ASP A 66 9.16 29.03 5.46
N LYS A 67 8.35 27.99 5.24
CA LYS A 67 8.21 26.86 6.17
C LYS A 67 9.29 25.82 5.91
N PHE A 68 10.04 25.47 6.95
CA PHE A 68 11.01 24.38 6.90
C PHE A 68 10.32 23.05 6.57
N VAL A 69 10.91 22.29 5.64
CA VAL A 69 10.39 21.00 5.18
C VAL A 69 11.30 19.86 5.63
N VAL A 70 12.59 19.98 5.31
CA VAL A 70 13.59 18.93 5.55
C VAL A 70 15.00 19.51 5.43
N ALA A 71 15.96 18.89 6.11
CA ALA A 71 17.39 19.06 5.87
C ALA A 71 17.98 17.71 5.44
N VAL A 72 18.73 17.68 4.34
CA VAL A 72 19.25 16.44 3.75
C VAL A 72 20.72 16.62 3.38
N PRO A 73 21.64 15.74 3.85
CA PRO A 73 23.02 15.73 3.38
C PRO A 73 23.10 15.20 1.94
N PRO A 74 24.07 15.66 1.13
CA PRO A 74 24.24 15.13 -0.22
C PRO A 74 24.80 13.71 -0.20
N SER A 75 24.55 12.96 -1.28
CA SER A 75 25.20 11.66 -1.47
C SER A 75 26.72 11.78 -1.57
N GLU A 76 27.42 10.72 -1.16
CA GLU A 76 28.88 10.59 -1.35
C GLU A 76 29.27 10.53 -2.83
N ASP A 77 28.39 10.02 -3.69
CA ASP A 77 28.56 10.09 -5.14
C ASP A 77 28.55 11.55 -5.61
N THR A 78 29.73 12.03 -6.00
CA THR A 78 29.98 13.39 -6.50
C THR A 78 29.71 13.57 -7.99
N THR A 79 29.49 12.47 -8.74
CA THR A 79 29.33 12.48 -10.20
C THR A 79 27.92 12.88 -10.65
N LYS A 80 26.95 12.80 -9.74
CA LYS A 80 25.53 13.13 -9.98
C LYS A 80 25.18 14.43 -9.26
N PRO A 81 24.21 15.23 -9.74
CA PRO A 81 23.70 16.38 -9.00
C PRO A 81 23.10 15.92 -7.65
N PHE A 82 23.07 16.84 -6.68
CA PHE A 82 22.28 16.62 -5.48
C PHE A 82 20.79 16.66 -5.86
N VAL A 83 20.03 15.68 -5.38
CA VAL A 83 18.61 15.52 -5.69
C VAL A 83 17.80 15.40 -4.42
N TYR A 84 16.78 16.24 -4.28
CA TYR A 84 15.70 16.07 -3.32
C TYR A 84 14.37 15.87 -4.08
N LEU A 85 13.51 14.98 -3.58
CA LEU A 85 12.21 14.68 -4.18
C LEU A 85 11.11 15.25 -3.30
N TRP A 86 10.55 16.38 -3.71
CA TRP A 86 9.45 17.03 -3.01
C TRP A 86 8.11 16.46 -3.48
N ASP A 87 7.38 15.80 -2.57
CA ASP A 87 6.02 15.31 -2.83
C ASP A 87 4.97 16.38 -2.49
N THR A 88 4.60 17.17 -3.49
CA THR A 88 3.61 18.27 -3.36
C THR A 88 2.24 17.77 -2.91
N LYS A 89 1.85 16.55 -3.30
CA LYS A 89 0.59 15.94 -2.86
C LYS A 89 0.70 15.35 -1.46
N GLY A 90 1.78 14.60 -1.19
CA GLY A 90 1.97 13.85 0.05
C GLY A 90 1.96 14.73 1.30
N ILE A 91 2.46 15.97 1.19
CA ILE A 91 2.44 16.95 2.28
C ILE A 91 1.27 17.96 2.21
N GLY A 92 0.36 17.80 1.24
CA GLY A 92 -0.85 18.62 1.13
C GLY A 92 -0.61 20.07 0.69
N VAL A 93 0.37 20.32 -0.20
CA VAL A 93 0.60 21.66 -0.77
C VAL A 93 -0.63 22.12 -1.57
N SER A 94 -0.98 23.39 -1.42
CA SER A 94 -2.07 24.01 -2.20
C SER A 94 -1.75 24.12 -3.70
N GLU A 95 -2.76 24.47 -4.49
CA GLU A 95 -2.56 24.90 -5.87
C GLU A 95 -2.16 26.38 -5.87
N GLY A 96 -1.30 26.81 -6.80
CA GLY A 96 -0.93 28.21 -6.96
C GLY A 96 0.58 28.47 -7.05
N GLU A 97 0.97 29.72 -6.88
CA GLU A 97 2.38 30.11 -6.80
C GLU A 97 2.94 29.76 -5.41
N HIS A 98 4.12 29.16 -5.39
CA HIS A 98 4.86 28.76 -4.20
C HIS A 98 6.33 29.13 -4.33
N THR A 99 6.95 29.54 -3.23
CA THR A 99 8.38 29.86 -3.17
C THR A 99 9.15 28.65 -2.65
N LEU A 100 10.00 28.06 -3.49
CA LEU A 100 10.92 27.01 -3.10
C LEU A 100 12.30 27.61 -2.81
N ARG A 101 12.74 27.56 -1.56
CA ARG A 101 14.08 28.02 -1.14
C ARG A 101 14.93 26.86 -0.66
N ALA A 102 16.14 26.75 -1.20
CA ALA A 102 17.20 25.88 -0.74
C ALA A 102 18.26 26.71 -0.01
N MET A 103 18.71 26.23 1.14
CA MET A 103 19.70 26.89 1.99
C MET A 103 20.81 25.90 2.33
N LEU A 104 22.04 26.28 1.98
CA LEU A 104 23.24 25.48 2.19
C LEU A 104 23.84 25.81 3.56
N TYR A 105 24.00 24.79 4.39
CA TYR A 105 24.76 24.87 5.63
C TYR A 105 26.07 24.09 5.46
N GLU A 106 27.20 24.72 5.79
CA GLU A 106 28.53 24.09 5.73
C GLU A 106 29.28 24.24 7.06
N PRO A 107 30.17 23.29 7.42
CA PRO A 107 31.00 23.40 8.62
C PRO A 107 31.84 24.67 8.60
N SER A 108 31.80 25.46 9.67
CA SER A 108 32.52 26.72 9.77
C SER A 108 34.04 26.47 9.77
N THR A 109 34.72 26.94 8.72
CA THR A 109 36.18 26.83 8.55
C THR A 109 36.92 27.83 9.45
N GLY A 110 36.78 27.66 10.77
CA GLY A 110 37.36 28.54 11.78
C GLY A 110 37.39 27.99 13.21
N ALA A 111 36.51 27.04 13.55
CA ALA A 111 36.41 26.47 14.91
C ALA A 111 37.52 25.43 15.25
N LYS A 112 38.80 25.84 15.16
CA LYS A 112 39.92 25.05 15.70
C LYS A 112 40.06 25.25 17.22
N GLY A 113 39.29 24.51 18.01
CA GLY A 113 39.59 24.29 19.43
C GLY A 113 38.37 24.25 20.34
N GLY A 114 38.15 23.09 20.98
CA GLY A 114 37.14 22.89 22.03
C GLY A 114 36.08 21.85 21.65
N SER A 115 35.97 20.79 22.45
CA SER A 115 34.94 19.76 22.30
C SER A 115 33.53 20.34 22.36
N GLY A 116 32.62 19.89 21.49
CA GLY A 116 31.18 20.03 21.74
C GLY A 116 30.29 19.91 20.52
N SER A 117 30.49 20.76 19.51
CA SER A 117 29.59 20.87 18.36
C SER A 117 30.30 21.42 17.14
N ASP A 118 30.22 20.71 16.02
CA ASP A 118 30.56 21.25 14.71
C ASP A 118 29.59 22.39 14.37
N PHE A 119 30.04 23.64 14.52
CA PHE A 119 29.23 24.80 14.18
C PHE A 119 29.05 24.88 12.67
N VAL A 120 27.82 24.65 12.22
CA VAL A 120 27.44 24.74 10.81
C VAL A 120 26.85 26.13 10.56
N SER A 121 27.40 26.83 9.57
CA SER A 121 26.95 28.18 9.19
C SER A 121 26.22 28.15 7.85
N GLU A 122 25.24 29.03 7.69
CA GLU A 122 24.64 29.32 6.38
C GLU A 122 25.74 29.84 5.43
N SER A 123 25.91 29.15 4.30
CA SER A 123 26.98 29.39 3.31
C SER A 123 26.41 29.97 2.01
N ALA A 124 25.21 29.57 1.60
CA ALA A 124 24.52 30.09 0.42
C ALA A 124 23.00 29.85 0.45
N VAL A 125 22.25 30.64 -0.32
CA VAL A 125 20.81 30.49 -0.55
C VAL A 125 20.51 30.49 -2.05
N SER A 126 19.54 29.69 -2.47
CA SER A 126 18.97 29.74 -3.81
C SER A 126 17.46 29.59 -3.72
N GLU A 127 16.74 30.38 -4.50
CA GLU A 127 15.28 30.45 -4.48
C GLU A 127 14.73 30.41 -5.91
N VAL A 128 13.60 29.71 -6.09
CA VAL A 128 12.81 29.72 -7.33
C VAL A 128 11.32 29.75 -6.98
N LYS A 129 10.54 30.49 -7.76
CA LYS A 129 9.08 30.41 -7.73
C LYS A 129 8.62 29.26 -8.60
N VAL A 130 7.55 28.58 -8.19
CA VAL A 130 6.92 27.51 -8.97
C VAL A 130 5.40 27.62 -8.90
N ILE A 131 4.72 27.05 -9.89
CA ILE A 131 3.25 26.99 -9.91
C ILE A 131 2.82 25.54 -9.72
N VAL A 132 2.32 25.20 -8.53
CA VAL A 132 1.79 23.87 -8.24
C VAL A 132 0.43 23.70 -8.94
N LYS A 133 0.30 22.64 -9.75
CA LYS A 133 -0.93 22.26 -10.47
C LYS A 133 -1.18 20.75 -10.37
N ASN A 134 -1.62 20.30 -9.20
CA ASN A 134 -2.01 18.92 -8.93
C ASN A 134 -3.40 18.63 -9.50
N LYS A 135 -4.36 19.54 -9.33
CA LYS A 135 -5.71 19.47 -9.93
C LYS A 135 -5.72 19.87 -11.41
N ILE A 136 -6.71 19.35 -12.13
CA ILE A 136 -6.99 19.64 -13.54
C ILE A 136 -8.32 20.39 -13.61
N THR A 137 -8.28 21.68 -13.98
CA THR A 137 -9.45 22.58 -14.01
C THR A 137 -10.03 22.78 -15.40
N ASP A 138 -9.27 22.46 -16.44
CA ASP A 138 -9.59 22.57 -17.87
C ASP A 138 -10.06 21.23 -18.50
N GLY A 139 -10.31 20.23 -17.67
CA GLY A 139 -10.70 18.88 -18.10
C GLY A 139 -12.20 18.70 -18.43
N PRO A 140 -12.59 17.49 -18.88
CA PRO A 140 -13.98 17.18 -19.23
C PRO A 140 -14.93 17.31 -18.02
N ARG A 141 -16.08 17.98 -18.23
CA ARG A 141 -17.10 18.20 -17.20
C ARG A 141 -17.86 16.93 -16.79
N SER A 142 -17.97 15.97 -17.69
CA SER A 142 -18.63 14.67 -17.50
C SER A 142 -17.79 13.57 -18.17
N LEU A 143 -17.71 12.41 -17.53
CA LEU A 143 -16.92 11.27 -17.97
C LEU A 143 -17.70 9.96 -17.89
N LEU A 144 -17.71 9.20 -19.00
CA LEU A 144 -18.03 7.78 -18.97
C LEU A 144 -16.78 6.99 -18.59
N LEU A 145 -16.58 6.74 -17.29
CA LEU A 145 -15.42 6.00 -16.80
C LEU A 145 -15.48 4.54 -17.29
N ARG A 146 -14.44 4.11 -18.01
CA ARG A 146 -14.26 2.75 -18.53
C ARG A 146 -12.80 2.35 -18.50
N TYR A 147 -12.55 1.07 -18.24
CA TYR A 147 -11.28 0.44 -18.54
C TYR A 147 -11.13 0.25 -20.06
N ARG A 148 -9.93 0.50 -20.57
CA ARG A 148 -9.55 0.34 -21.97
C ARG A 148 -8.37 -0.61 -22.03
N TYR A 149 -8.65 -1.81 -22.51
CA TYR A 149 -7.67 -2.85 -22.70
C TYR A 149 -7.17 -2.87 -24.14
N TYR A 150 -5.92 -3.28 -24.33
CA TYR A 150 -5.32 -3.46 -25.64
C TYR A 150 -4.65 -4.82 -25.65
N GLU A 151 -4.96 -5.64 -26.65
CA GLU A 151 -4.40 -6.98 -26.81
C GLU A 151 -2.86 -6.98 -26.74
N GLY A 152 -2.28 -8.01 -26.13
CA GLY A 152 -0.82 -8.15 -25.93
C GLY A 152 -0.22 -7.18 -24.91
N GLN A 153 -1.00 -6.27 -24.33
CA GLN A 153 -0.51 -5.35 -23.30
C GLN A 153 -0.26 -6.08 -21.97
N ASN A 154 0.81 -5.68 -21.28
CA ASN A 154 1.11 -6.07 -19.92
C ASN A 154 1.06 -4.81 -19.02
N LEU A 155 0.29 -4.88 -17.94
CA LEU A 155 0.23 -3.87 -16.89
C LEU A 155 0.87 -4.43 -15.61
N THR A 156 1.90 -3.76 -15.11
CA THR A 156 2.53 -4.12 -13.83
C THR A 156 2.02 -3.17 -12.74
N TYR A 157 1.61 -3.74 -11.62
CA TYR A 157 1.13 -3.04 -10.44
C TYR A 157 1.94 -3.43 -9.22
N THR A 158 2.28 -2.47 -8.37
CA THR A 158 2.79 -2.73 -7.02
C THR A 158 1.67 -2.52 -6.02
N ARG A 159 1.52 -3.45 -5.08
CA ARG A 159 0.54 -3.42 -3.99
C ARG A 159 1.25 -3.53 -2.64
N ASN A 160 1.11 -2.49 -1.83
CA ASN A 160 1.60 -2.40 -0.47
C ASN A 160 0.39 -2.40 0.48
N ALA A 161 0.27 -3.41 1.33
CA ALA A 161 -0.70 -3.45 2.42
C ALA A 161 -0.01 -3.34 3.78
N ARG A 162 -0.67 -2.71 4.75
CA ARG A 162 -0.22 -2.56 6.13
C ARG A 162 -1.41 -2.66 7.07
N THR A 163 -1.29 -3.48 8.10
CA THR A 163 -2.33 -3.65 9.14
C THR A 163 -1.78 -3.15 10.46
N VAL A 164 -2.46 -2.18 11.08
CA VAL A 164 -2.10 -1.62 12.38
C VAL A 164 -3.25 -1.75 13.38
N ILE A 165 -2.89 -1.89 14.65
CA ILE A 165 -3.79 -1.64 15.78
C ILE A 165 -3.70 -0.15 16.08
N VAL A 166 -4.84 0.53 16.11
CA VAL A 166 -4.90 1.98 16.33
C VAL A 166 -4.85 2.24 17.83
N GLY A 167 -3.70 2.69 18.33
CA GLY A 167 -3.44 2.81 19.78
C GLY A 167 -4.43 3.75 20.48
N GLY A 168 -4.64 4.94 19.92
CA GLY A 168 -5.60 5.92 20.46
C GLY A 168 -7.08 5.53 20.39
N GLU A 169 -7.43 4.45 19.66
CA GLU A 169 -8.80 3.93 19.54
C GLU A 169 -8.96 2.53 20.18
N SER A 170 -7.92 2.03 20.86
CA SER A 170 -7.88 0.70 21.48
C SER A 170 -7.54 0.81 22.97
N LYS A 171 -8.18 -0.01 23.82
CA LYS A 171 -7.87 -0.09 25.26
C LYS A 171 -6.74 -1.09 25.50
N THR A 172 -5.59 -0.80 24.90
CA THR A 172 -4.42 -1.68 24.82
C THR A 172 -3.25 -1.03 25.57
N GLY A 173 -3.33 -1.11 26.90
CA GLY A 173 -2.28 -0.63 27.79
C GLY A 173 -1.95 0.86 27.63
N PRO A 174 -0.71 1.26 27.96
CA PRO A 174 -0.23 2.64 27.81
C PRO A 174 0.22 3.00 26.37
N ALA A 175 -0.02 2.13 25.38
CA ALA A 175 0.47 2.31 24.01
C ALA A 175 -0.40 3.32 23.23
N LEU A 176 -0.02 4.60 23.29
CA LEU A 176 -0.68 5.68 22.52
C LEU A 176 -0.36 5.66 21.01
N SER A 177 0.58 4.83 20.55
CA SER A 177 1.01 4.74 19.15
C SER A 177 0.44 3.54 18.42
N ASP A 178 0.21 3.68 17.11
CA ASP A 178 -0.20 2.58 16.23
C ASP A 178 0.83 1.44 16.23
N THR A 179 0.37 0.22 16.50
CA THR A 179 1.22 -0.99 16.48
C THR A 179 1.03 -1.73 15.15
N GLU A 180 2.10 -1.92 14.38
CA GLU A 180 2.04 -2.69 13.13
C GLU A 180 2.00 -4.19 13.42
N ILE A 181 0.96 -4.86 12.93
CA ILE A 181 0.76 -6.30 13.05
C ILE A 181 1.49 -7.01 11.91
N ASN A 182 1.26 -6.52 10.69
CA ASN A 182 1.80 -7.09 9.47
C ASN A 182 1.86 -6.04 8.35
N SER A 183 2.76 -6.26 7.39
CA SER A 183 2.66 -5.64 6.06
C SER A 183 3.01 -6.61 4.95
N VAL A 184 2.40 -6.36 3.78
CA VAL A 184 2.50 -7.16 2.57
C VAL A 184 3.00 -6.27 1.45
N ARG A 185 4.10 -6.65 0.80
CA ARG A 185 4.55 -6.02 -0.45
C ARG A 185 4.41 -7.04 -1.56
N SER A 186 3.70 -6.70 -2.62
CA SER A 186 3.47 -7.61 -3.74
C SER A 186 3.53 -6.88 -5.07
N SER A 187 3.87 -7.60 -6.13
CA SER A 187 3.77 -7.12 -7.50
C SER A 187 2.83 -8.03 -8.30
N LEU A 188 1.91 -7.42 -9.04
CA LEU A 188 0.90 -8.07 -9.86
C LEU A 188 1.13 -7.72 -11.32
N LEU A 189 1.00 -8.71 -12.19
CA LEU A 189 0.95 -8.56 -13.63
C LEU A 189 -0.49 -8.82 -14.10
N LEU A 190 -1.09 -7.84 -14.77
CA LEU A 190 -2.32 -8.01 -15.55
C LEU A 190 -1.91 -8.03 -17.04
N GLY A 191 -1.81 -9.22 -17.61
CA GLY A 191 -1.67 -9.40 -19.05
C GLY A 191 -3.03 -9.34 -19.73
N ILE A 192 -3.15 -8.60 -20.82
CA ILE A 192 -4.31 -8.61 -21.71
C ILE A 192 -4.02 -9.65 -22.78
N GLU A 193 -4.74 -10.78 -22.73
CA GLU A 193 -4.50 -11.89 -23.64
C GLU A 193 -5.37 -11.78 -24.91
N ASP A 194 -6.61 -11.30 -24.78
CA ASP A 194 -7.56 -11.12 -25.89
C ASP A 194 -8.59 -10.01 -25.57
N THR A 195 -9.10 -9.31 -26.59
CA THR A 195 -10.12 -8.24 -26.46
C THR A 195 -11.22 -8.39 -27.52
N HIS A 196 -12.47 -8.43 -27.09
CA HIS A 196 -13.66 -8.47 -27.93
C HIS A 196 -14.52 -7.20 -27.74
N PRO A 197 -14.23 -6.07 -28.43
CA PRO A 197 -14.96 -4.82 -28.26
C PRO A 197 -16.45 -4.90 -28.62
N ALA A 198 -16.84 -5.81 -29.50
CA ALA A 198 -18.23 -5.98 -29.95
C ALA A 198 -19.16 -6.55 -28.86
N THR A 199 -18.62 -7.32 -27.90
CA THR A 199 -19.35 -7.93 -26.79
C THR A 199 -19.03 -7.28 -25.43
N ASP A 200 -18.12 -6.30 -25.41
CA ASP A 200 -17.53 -5.73 -24.19
C ASP A 200 -16.93 -6.80 -23.26
N VAL A 201 -16.11 -7.70 -23.83
CA VAL A 201 -15.41 -8.75 -23.08
C VAL A 201 -13.91 -8.66 -23.34
N THR A 202 -13.09 -8.82 -22.29
CA THR A 202 -11.63 -8.88 -22.38
C THR A 202 -11.13 -10.05 -21.54
N LEU A 203 -10.33 -10.93 -22.14
CA LEU A 203 -9.62 -11.99 -21.44
C LEU A 203 -8.33 -11.43 -20.85
N VAL A 204 -8.23 -11.44 -19.53
CA VAL A 204 -7.04 -11.02 -18.80
C VAL A 204 -6.41 -12.20 -18.06
N ARG A 205 -5.08 -12.17 -17.96
CA ARG A 205 -4.27 -13.06 -17.14
C ARG A 205 -3.67 -12.28 -15.99
N ASN A 206 -4.19 -12.52 -14.79
CA ASN A 206 -3.61 -12.06 -13.54
C ASN A 206 -2.46 -13.00 -13.11
N LYS A 207 -1.39 -12.43 -12.56
CA LYS A 207 -0.28 -13.19 -11.96
C LYS A 207 0.39 -12.42 -10.83
N LEU A 208 0.56 -13.07 -9.68
CA LEU A 208 1.47 -12.61 -8.63
C LEU A 208 2.92 -12.87 -9.07
N VAL A 209 3.73 -11.81 -9.21
CA VAL A 209 5.11 -11.91 -9.72
C VAL A 209 6.20 -11.67 -8.66
N SER A 210 5.84 -11.08 -7.53
CA SER A 210 6.62 -11.07 -6.29
C SER A 210 5.72 -10.95 -5.07
N LEU A 211 6.19 -11.48 -3.94
CA LEU A 211 5.57 -11.34 -2.62
C LEU A 211 6.66 -11.26 -1.54
N SER A 212 6.50 -10.30 -0.63
CA SER A 212 7.24 -10.17 0.61
C SER A 212 6.26 -9.90 1.76
N LEU A 213 6.48 -10.54 2.90
CA LEU A 213 5.68 -10.41 4.11
C LEU A 213 6.56 -9.95 5.27
N LEU A 214 6.19 -8.86 5.93
CA LEU A 214 6.74 -8.47 7.22
C LEU A 214 5.78 -8.95 8.31
N THR A 215 6.22 -9.87 9.15
CA THR A 215 5.43 -10.41 10.28
C THR A 215 6.36 -10.61 11.47
N GLY A 216 5.98 -10.12 12.65
CA GLY A 216 6.82 -10.19 13.85
C GLY A 216 8.17 -9.47 13.72
N GLY A 217 8.29 -8.47 12.83
CA GLY A 217 9.52 -7.75 12.54
C GLY A 217 10.49 -8.45 11.57
N GLN A 218 10.20 -9.67 11.12
CA GLN A 218 10.99 -10.40 10.13
C GLN A 218 10.36 -10.30 8.74
N GLU A 219 11.16 -9.93 7.73
CA GLU A 219 10.75 -9.95 6.32
C GLU A 219 11.00 -11.34 5.70
N VAL A 220 9.96 -11.94 5.12
CA VAL A 220 9.97 -13.22 4.40
C VAL A 220 9.63 -12.97 2.95
N ILE A 221 10.61 -13.19 2.07
CA ILE A 221 10.46 -13.05 0.61
C ILE A 221 10.16 -14.44 0.03
N TYR A 222 9.11 -14.54 -0.79
CA TYR A 222 8.69 -15.80 -1.39
C TYR A 222 9.29 -16.00 -2.78
N ASP A 223 9.77 -17.21 -3.03
CA ASP A 223 10.30 -17.60 -4.34
C ASP A 223 9.20 -17.66 -5.39
N LYS A 224 9.54 -17.31 -6.64
CA LYS A 224 8.59 -17.31 -7.77
C LYS A 224 7.92 -18.66 -8.06
N SER A 225 8.53 -19.76 -7.60
CA SER A 225 8.00 -21.13 -7.66
C SER A 225 6.98 -21.45 -6.56
N GLN A 226 7.03 -20.73 -5.43
CA GLN A 226 6.06 -20.81 -4.33
C GLN A 226 4.85 -19.92 -4.57
N LEU A 227 4.99 -18.90 -5.42
CA LEU A 227 3.88 -18.08 -5.86
C LEU A 227 2.87 -18.91 -6.68
N SER A 228 1.63 -18.49 -6.58
CA SER A 228 0.49 -19.05 -7.31
C SER A 228 0.66 -19.10 -8.83
N LYS A 229 -0.10 -20.00 -9.45
CA LYS A 229 -0.30 -20.00 -10.89
C LYS A 229 -1.17 -18.81 -11.32
N SER A 230 -1.08 -18.43 -12.59
CA SER A 230 -1.93 -17.39 -13.17
C SER A 230 -3.42 -17.71 -13.03
N MET A 231 -4.21 -16.66 -12.86
CA MET A 231 -5.67 -16.70 -12.94
C MET A 231 -6.13 -15.97 -14.18
N TYR A 232 -7.03 -16.57 -14.95
CA TYR A 232 -7.64 -15.96 -16.12
C TYR A 232 -9.05 -15.48 -15.76
N GLN A 233 -9.40 -14.28 -16.23
CA GLN A 233 -10.70 -13.68 -15.99
C GLN A 233 -11.21 -13.05 -17.29
N GLU A 234 -12.52 -13.15 -17.52
CA GLU A 234 -13.22 -12.34 -18.51
C GLU A 234 -13.79 -11.11 -17.81
N LEU A 235 -13.41 -9.92 -18.29
CA LEU A 235 -13.81 -8.64 -17.72
C LEU A 235 -14.60 -7.80 -18.73
N ASP A 236 -15.61 -7.08 -18.26
CA ASP A 236 -16.22 -5.98 -19.03
C ASP A 236 -15.43 -4.66 -18.89
N SER A 237 -15.73 -3.66 -19.72
CA SER A 237 -15.12 -2.33 -19.66
C SER A 237 -15.40 -1.56 -18.36
N ARG A 238 -16.23 -2.07 -17.43
CA ARG A 238 -16.42 -1.50 -16.09
C ARG A 238 -15.62 -2.23 -15.02
N GLY A 239 -14.92 -3.31 -15.37
CA GLY A 239 -14.15 -4.15 -14.44
C GLY A 239 -14.95 -5.30 -13.84
N LYS A 240 -16.16 -5.59 -14.34
CA LYS A 240 -16.97 -6.70 -13.86
C LYS A 240 -16.39 -8.01 -14.35
N VAL A 241 -16.06 -8.91 -13.42
CA VAL A 241 -15.77 -10.32 -13.73
C VAL A 241 -17.04 -11.00 -14.23
N LEU A 242 -16.98 -11.53 -15.46
CA LEU A 242 -18.02 -12.32 -16.11
C LEU A 242 -17.78 -13.81 -15.92
N TYR A 243 -16.50 -14.22 -16.00
CA TYR A 243 -16.02 -15.58 -15.82
C TYR A 243 -14.62 -15.55 -15.19
N GLU A 244 -14.27 -16.56 -14.39
CA GLU A 244 -12.92 -16.73 -13.85
C GLU A 244 -12.50 -18.21 -13.77
N ILE A 245 -11.23 -18.48 -14.09
CA ILE A 245 -10.64 -19.81 -14.00
C ILE A 245 -9.15 -19.71 -13.61
N GLY A 246 -8.71 -20.57 -12.70
CA GLY A 246 -7.33 -20.64 -12.24
C GLY A 246 -7.22 -21.10 -10.80
N GLY A 247 -5.99 -21.38 -10.36
CA GLY A 247 -5.73 -21.86 -9.00
C GLY A 247 -5.54 -20.71 -8.00
N THR A 248 -6.34 -20.68 -6.94
CA THR A 248 -6.03 -19.92 -5.70
C THR A 248 -5.11 -20.69 -4.75
N THR A 249 -4.51 -21.79 -5.22
CA THR A 249 -3.62 -22.67 -4.46
C THR A 249 -2.47 -21.88 -3.83
N GLY A 250 -2.18 -22.12 -2.55
CA GLY A 250 -1.13 -21.43 -1.80
C GLY A 250 -1.51 -20.08 -1.20
N LEU A 251 -2.73 -19.56 -1.42
CA LEU A 251 -3.16 -18.28 -0.81
C LEU A 251 -4.05 -18.40 0.44
N GLN A 252 -4.66 -19.56 0.68
CA GLN A 252 -5.68 -19.69 1.73
C GLN A 252 -5.12 -19.49 3.14
N GLU A 253 -3.90 -19.99 3.40
CA GLU A 253 -3.20 -19.84 4.68
C GLU A 253 -2.99 -18.36 5.04
N PHE A 254 -2.56 -17.53 4.08
CA PHE A 254 -2.38 -16.11 4.28
C PHE A 254 -3.70 -15.37 4.57
N MET A 255 -4.78 -15.73 3.86
CA MET A 255 -6.09 -15.14 4.12
C MET A 255 -6.60 -15.49 5.54
N GLN A 256 -6.36 -16.72 6.01
CA GLN A 256 -6.68 -17.14 7.38
C GLN A 256 -5.85 -16.39 8.44
N GLN A 257 -4.61 -16.02 8.14
CA GLN A 257 -3.73 -15.23 9.02
C GLN A 257 -4.09 -13.73 9.10
N GLY A 258 -5.08 -13.26 8.34
CA GLY A 258 -5.42 -11.84 8.27
C GLY A 258 -4.60 -11.05 7.25
N LEU A 259 -3.99 -11.69 6.25
CA LEU A 259 -3.17 -11.04 5.23
C LEU A 259 -3.95 -10.85 3.92
N ALA A 260 -3.93 -9.63 3.39
CA ALA A 260 -4.63 -9.24 2.16
C ALA A 260 -3.88 -9.67 0.88
N ILE A 261 -3.60 -10.97 0.72
CA ILE A 261 -2.91 -11.52 -0.44
C ILE A 261 -3.91 -12.09 -1.43
N ASN A 262 -3.96 -11.52 -2.63
CA ASN A 262 -4.76 -12.02 -3.75
C ASN A 262 -3.91 -12.05 -5.04
N ASN A 263 -4.14 -13.03 -5.90
CA ASN A 263 -3.49 -13.19 -7.20
C ASN A 263 -4.04 -12.25 -8.27
N THR A 264 -5.26 -11.75 -8.06
CA THR A 264 -5.94 -10.84 -8.98
C THR A 264 -5.72 -9.39 -8.60
N LEU A 265 -5.67 -8.54 -9.63
CA LEU A 265 -5.94 -7.12 -9.49
C LEU A 265 -7.46 -6.94 -9.36
N GLU A 266 -7.92 -6.68 -8.14
CA GLU A 266 -9.31 -6.29 -7.89
C GLU A 266 -9.60 -4.95 -8.57
N LEU A 267 -10.26 -4.97 -9.73
CA LEU A 267 -10.74 -3.77 -10.40
C LEU A 267 -12.08 -3.31 -9.79
N PRO A 268 -12.16 -2.08 -9.26
CA PRO A 268 -13.41 -1.49 -8.83
C PRO A 268 -14.41 -1.36 -9.98
N LEU A 269 -15.69 -1.56 -9.68
CA LEU A 269 -16.77 -1.42 -10.66
C LEU A 269 -17.04 0.05 -11.00
N LEU A 270 -16.88 0.40 -12.27
CA LEU A 270 -17.11 1.75 -12.80
C LEU A 270 -18.60 2.02 -13.09
N PRO A 271 -19.06 3.30 -13.00
CA PRO A 271 -20.47 3.66 -13.17
C PRO A 271 -21.00 3.30 -14.57
N THR A 272 -22.27 2.89 -14.65
CA THR A 272 -22.90 2.53 -15.93
C THR A 272 -23.08 3.74 -16.85
N THR A 273 -23.46 4.89 -16.30
CA THR A 273 -23.70 6.16 -17.00
C THR A 273 -22.51 7.11 -16.88
N PRO A 274 -22.43 8.18 -17.72
CA PRO A 274 -21.49 9.26 -17.50
C PRO A 274 -21.72 9.94 -16.14
N VAL A 275 -20.63 10.38 -15.49
CA VAL A 275 -20.65 11.07 -14.20
C VAL A 275 -19.95 12.42 -14.29
N SER A 276 -20.55 13.44 -13.67
CA SER A 276 -19.99 14.80 -13.57
C SER A 276 -19.29 15.02 -12.23
N ILE A 277 -18.37 16.00 -12.16
CA ILE A 277 -17.66 16.32 -10.91
C ILE A 277 -18.67 16.67 -9.80
N GLY A 278 -18.49 16.07 -8.62
CA GLY A 278 -19.40 16.17 -7.48
C GLY A 278 -20.53 15.14 -7.46
N GLN A 279 -20.85 14.51 -8.58
CA GLN A 279 -21.93 13.53 -8.69
C GLN A 279 -21.64 12.26 -7.90
N THR A 280 -22.69 11.71 -7.28
CA THR A 280 -22.67 10.43 -6.58
C THR A 280 -23.43 9.34 -7.34
N TRP A 281 -23.03 8.08 -7.14
CA TRP A 281 -23.80 6.90 -7.55
C TRP A 281 -23.62 5.79 -6.52
N ARG A 282 -24.43 4.73 -6.63
CA ARG A 282 -24.29 3.52 -5.81
C ARG A 282 -23.87 2.35 -6.67
N THR A 283 -22.85 1.62 -6.23
CA THR A 283 -22.45 0.35 -6.85
C THR A 283 -22.97 -0.79 -5.98
N GLN A 284 -23.79 -1.66 -6.54
CA GLN A 284 -24.41 -2.77 -5.82
C GLN A 284 -23.53 -4.03 -5.84
N ALA A 285 -23.65 -4.84 -4.78
CA ALA A 285 -23.08 -6.18 -4.65
C ALA A 285 -21.55 -6.29 -4.85
N GLU A 286 -20.80 -5.20 -4.62
CA GLU A 286 -19.33 -5.27 -4.55
C GLU A 286 -18.93 -6.19 -3.40
N ARG A 287 -18.03 -7.15 -3.70
CA ARG A 287 -17.40 -7.98 -2.66
C ARG A 287 -16.41 -7.11 -1.90
N LEU A 288 -16.47 -7.14 -0.58
CA LEU A 288 -15.49 -6.48 0.27
C LEU A 288 -14.56 -7.52 0.88
N ASP A 289 -13.31 -7.55 0.44
CA ASP A 289 -12.33 -8.56 0.87
C ASP A 289 -11.68 -8.22 2.22
N ILE A 290 -12.38 -8.51 3.32
CA ILE A 290 -11.95 -8.31 4.71
C ILE A 290 -10.85 -9.33 5.05
N PRO A 291 -9.63 -8.91 5.46
CA PRO A 291 -8.60 -9.85 5.88
C PRO A 291 -9.08 -10.71 7.06
N GLY A 292 -8.75 -12.00 7.06
CA GLY A 292 -9.20 -12.95 8.09
C GLY A 292 -10.56 -13.60 7.82
N VAL A 293 -11.34 -13.05 6.88
CA VAL A 293 -12.62 -13.62 6.47
C VAL A 293 -12.41 -14.53 5.24
N PRO A 294 -12.85 -15.80 5.25
CA PRO A 294 -12.79 -16.67 4.08
C PRO A 294 -13.57 -16.10 2.88
N PRO A 295 -13.13 -16.29 1.62
CA PRO A 295 -13.79 -15.72 0.43
C PRO A 295 -15.32 -15.98 0.32
N ALA A 296 -15.79 -17.15 0.77
CA ALA A 296 -17.20 -17.52 0.77
C ALA A 296 -18.05 -16.77 1.82
N LEU A 297 -17.42 -16.12 2.79
CA LEU A 297 -18.06 -15.33 3.87
C LEU A 297 -17.85 -13.83 3.70
N GLN A 298 -17.15 -13.38 2.66
CA GLN A 298 -16.93 -11.96 2.38
C GLN A 298 -18.26 -11.27 2.06
N PRO A 299 -18.61 -10.17 2.73
CA PRO A 299 -19.89 -9.52 2.52
C PRO A 299 -19.95 -8.86 1.13
N ARG A 300 -21.14 -8.90 0.54
CA ARG A 300 -21.48 -8.10 -0.65
C ARG A 300 -22.24 -6.86 -0.20
N ILE A 301 -21.67 -5.70 -0.48
CA ILE A 301 -22.17 -4.41 0.00
C ILE A 301 -22.63 -3.51 -1.13
N THR A 302 -23.43 -2.49 -0.80
CA THR A 302 -23.69 -1.37 -1.70
C THR A 302 -22.75 -0.23 -1.33
N MET A 303 -21.87 0.15 -2.26
CA MET A 303 -20.88 1.21 -2.05
C MET A 303 -21.43 2.55 -2.50
N GLU A 304 -21.27 3.59 -1.68
CA GLU A 304 -21.54 4.96 -2.11
C GLU A 304 -20.30 5.55 -2.75
N SER A 305 -20.40 5.94 -4.01
CA SER A 305 -19.30 6.44 -4.81
C SER A 305 -19.53 7.91 -5.18
N LYS A 306 -18.48 8.73 -5.16
CA LYS A 306 -18.49 10.15 -5.52
C LYS A 306 -17.33 10.45 -6.47
N PHE A 307 -17.60 11.08 -7.60
CA PHE A 307 -16.57 11.63 -8.47
C PHE A 307 -16.10 12.96 -7.86
N GLU A 308 -14.91 12.98 -7.25
CA GLU A 308 -14.42 14.15 -6.52
C GLU A 308 -13.91 15.26 -7.44
N GLY A 309 -13.27 14.89 -8.56
CA GLY A 309 -12.64 15.83 -9.47
C GLY A 309 -11.56 15.19 -10.32
N LEU A 310 -10.84 16.03 -11.07
CA LEU A 310 -9.74 15.62 -11.93
C LEU A 310 -8.41 16.08 -11.34
N GLU A 311 -7.43 15.19 -11.29
CA GLU A 311 -6.07 15.49 -10.81
C GLU A 311 -5.02 14.59 -11.48
N TRP A 312 -3.77 15.03 -11.46
CA TRP A 312 -2.63 14.26 -11.97
C TRP A 312 -2.21 13.21 -10.95
N GLU A 313 -2.07 11.94 -11.34
CA GLU A 313 -1.49 10.89 -10.50
C GLU A 313 -0.66 9.94 -11.37
N GLY A 314 0.57 9.61 -10.95
CA GLY A 314 1.51 8.79 -11.70
C GLY A 314 1.88 9.33 -13.09
N ASN A 315 1.86 10.65 -13.30
CA ASN A 315 1.90 11.30 -14.62
C ASN A 315 0.70 11.03 -15.55
N TYR A 316 -0.39 10.45 -15.06
CA TYR A 316 -1.65 10.33 -15.79
C TYR A 316 -2.61 11.44 -15.39
N LYS A 317 -3.41 11.93 -16.33
CA LYS A 317 -4.63 12.69 -16.00
C LYS A 317 -5.68 11.72 -15.48
N THR A 318 -6.08 11.87 -14.23
CA THR A 318 -6.98 10.91 -13.56
C THR A 318 -8.28 11.54 -13.09
N ALA A 319 -9.34 10.73 -13.10
CA ALA A 319 -10.57 10.99 -12.40
C ALA A 319 -10.46 10.37 -11.01
N LYS A 320 -10.59 11.20 -9.98
CA LYS A 320 -10.56 10.77 -8.59
C LYS A 320 -11.97 10.40 -8.13
N VAL A 321 -12.15 9.16 -7.70
CA VAL A 321 -13.43 8.66 -7.18
C VAL A 321 -13.24 8.20 -5.74
N ARG A 322 -14.02 8.72 -4.80
CA ARG A 322 -14.08 8.19 -3.44
C ARG A 322 -15.26 7.23 -3.34
N GLN A 323 -15.01 6.00 -2.90
CA GLN A 323 -16.04 5.04 -2.53
C GLN A 323 -16.04 4.86 -1.01
N THR A 324 -17.21 4.79 -0.39
CA THR A 324 -17.36 4.62 1.06
C THR A 324 -18.44 3.61 1.40
N TYR A 325 -18.27 2.96 2.55
CA TYR A 325 -19.29 2.11 3.18
C TYR A 325 -19.06 2.09 4.69
N SER A 326 -20.14 2.00 5.47
CA SER A 326 -20.08 1.67 6.89
C SER A 326 -21.28 0.81 7.27
N GLY A 327 -21.07 -0.11 8.21
CA GLY A 327 -22.09 -1.04 8.68
C GLY A 327 -21.50 -2.08 9.62
N ASP A 328 -22.35 -2.85 10.27
CA ASP A 328 -21.92 -3.93 11.16
C ASP A 328 -21.60 -5.21 10.35
N LEU A 329 -20.68 -6.03 10.87
CA LEU A 329 -20.38 -7.35 10.31
C LEU A 329 -21.14 -8.44 11.11
N PRO A 330 -21.74 -9.44 10.43
CA PRO A 330 -22.62 -10.42 11.08
C PRO A 330 -21.90 -11.51 11.88
N LYS A 331 -20.55 -11.52 11.85
CA LYS A 331 -19.70 -12.52 12.50
C LYS A 331 -18.41 -11.87 13.01
N GLU A 332 -17.79 -12.53 13.96
CA GLU A 332 -16.45 -12.21 14.46
C GLU A 332 -15.42 -12.22 13.33
N VAL A 333 -14.38 -11.39 13.45
CA VAL A 333 -13.29 -11.30 12.47
C VAL A 333 -11.95 -11.57 13.16
N LEU A 334 -11.18 -12.49 12.60
CA LEU A 334 -9.85 -12.86 13.09
C LEU A 334 -8.76 -11.97 12.44
N TYR A 335 -8.00 -11.23 13.25
CA TYR A 335 -6.82 -10.50 12.81
C TYR A 335 -5.58 -11.03 13.52
N SER A 336 -4.77 -11.82 12.79
CA SER A 336 -3.47 -12.35 13.26
C SER A 336 -3.50 -12.95 14.67
N GLY A 337 -4.51 -13.79 14.95
CA GLY A 337 -4.70 -14.46 16.24
C GLY A 337 -5.71 -13.79 17.18
N MET A 338 -6.13 -12.55 16.91
CA MET A 338 -7.09 -11.81 17.72
C MET A 338 -8.50 -11.87 17.12
N ASN A 339 -9.47 -12.37 17.87
CA ASN A 339 -10.88 -12.36 17.49
C ASN A 339 -11.52 -11.02 17.90
N ILE A 340 -12.07 -10.32 16.92
CA ILE A 340 -12.83 -9.09 17.13
C ILE A 340 -14.33 -9.43 17.08
N THR A 341 -14.97 -9.34 18.24
CA THR A 341 -16.41 -9.54 18.44
C THR A 341 -17.19 -8.24 18.24
N THR A 342 -18.46 -8.35 17.85
CA THR A 342 -19.32 -7.23 17.45
C THR A 342 -18.66 -6.23 16.47
N PRO A 343 -18.04 -6.68 15.37
CA PRO A 343 -17.16 -5.81 14.59
C PRO A 343 -17.96 -4.82 13.74
N LYS A 344 -17.67 -3.54 13.95
CA LYS A 344 -18.19 -2.40 13.18
C LYS A 344 -17.19 -2.01 12.11
N LEU A 345 -17.69 -1.85 10.89
CA LEU A 345 -16.88 -1.58 9.72
C LEU A 345 -16.98 -0.13 9.28
N LYS A 346 -15.83 0.47 9.00
CA LYS A 346 -15.71 1.64 8.11
C LYS A 346 -14.81 1.26 6.94
N PHE A 347 -15.23 1.61 5.75
CA PHE A 347 -14.49 1.34 4.53
C PHE A 347 -14.42 2.59 3.66
N GLU A 348 -13.22 2.83 3.13
CA GLU A 348 -12.95 3.86 2.14
C GLU A 348 -12.06 3.29 1.01
N ARG A 349 -12.34 3.68 -0.23
CA ARG A 349 -11.49 3.41 -1.39
C ARG A 349 -11.37 4.68 -2.23
N ILE A 350 -10.18 5.24 -2.37
CA ILE A 350 -9.90 6.36 -3.28
C ILE A 350 -9.29 5.78 -4.55
N LEU A 351 -9.96 5.98 -5.67
CA LEU A 351 -9.58 5.52 -7.00
C LEU A 351 -9.01 6.66 -7.83
N TYR A 352 -7.99 6.34 -8.60
CA TYR A 352 -7.41 7.19 -9.62
C TYR A 352 -7.51 6.45 -10.95
N ILE A 353 -8.50 6.81 -11.76
CA ILE A 353 -8.75 6.20 -13.08
C ILE A 353 -8.20 7.15 -14.14
N GLY A 354 -7.20 6.73 -14.91
CA GLY A 354 -6.68 7.50 -16.03
C GLY A 354 -7.76 7.64 -17.10
N TYR A 355 -8.42 8.79 -17.20
CA TYR A 355 -9.64 8.91 -18.01
C TYR A 355 -9.38 8.95 -19.52
N GLU A 356 -8.17 9.38 -19.92
CA GLU A 356 -7.71 9.28 -21.31
C GLU A 356 -7.26 7.85 -21.66
N THR A 357 -6.61 7.15 -20.72
CA THR A 357 -5.99 5.84 -20.96
C THR A 357 -6.87 4.64 -20.64
N GLY A 358 -7.96 4.84 -19.88
CA GLY A 358 -8.83 3.77 -19.37
C GLY A 358 -8.11 2.80 -18.45
N ARG A 359 -7.23 3.27 -17.55
CA ARG A 359 -6.45 2.41 -16.66
C ARG A 359 -6.73 2.73 -15.20
N LEU A 360 -6.76 1.72 -14.33
CA LEU A 360 -6.55 1.94 -12.91
C LEU A 360 -5.10 2.40 -12.76
N VAL A 361 -4.90 3.64 -12.32
CA VAL A 361 -3.56 4.21 -12.08
C VAL A 361 -3.16 3.97 -10.63
N LYS A 362 -4.10 4.19 -9.70
CA LYS A 362 -3.91 3.94 -8.27
C LYS A 362 -5.25 3.66 -7.59
N THR A 363 -5.21 2.85 -6.55
CA THR A 363 -6.28 2.72 -5.56
C THR A 363 -5.65 2.74 -4.16
N VAL A 364 -6.19 3.57 -3.26
CA VAL A 364 -5.89 3.55 -1.84
C VAL A 364 -7.13 3.04 -1.12
N ARG A 365 -7.03 1.85 -0.54
CA ARG A 365 -8.09 1.17 0.19
C ARG A 365 -7.79 1.28 1.69
N THR A 366 -8.75 1.70 2.49
CA THR A 366 -8.68 1.70 3.96
C THR A 366 -9.89 0.98 4.52
N LEU A 367 -9.62 0.01 5.40
CA LEU A 367 -10.61 -0.79 6.11
C LEU A 367 -10.33 -0.63 7.60
N THR A 368 -11.28 -0.10 8.34
CA THR A 368 -11.22 0.00 9.80
C THR A 368 -12.28 -0.91 10.41
N VAL A 369 -11.85 -1.82 11.28
CA VAL A 369 -12.71 -2.72 12.06
C VAL A 369 -12.56 -2.36 13.53
N ALA A 370 -13.64 -1.91 14.15
CA ALA A 370 -13.68 -1.60 15.59
C ALA A 370 -14.64 -2.58 16.29
N GLY A 371 -14.24 -3.12 17.44
CA GLY A 371 -15.07 -4.08 18.19
C GLY A 371 -14.51 -4.35 19.58
N GLN A 372 -14.82 -5.52 20.13
CA GLN A 372 -14.29 -5.98 21.43
C GLN A 372 -13.47 -7.26 21.24
N THR A 373 -12.39 -7.42 21.98
CA THR A 373 -11.62 -8.68 22.04
C THR A 373 -11.33 -9.07 23.49
N ILE A 374 -11.15 -10.37 23.73
CA ILE A 374 -10.57 -10.92 24.96
C ILE A 374 -9.15 -11.47 24.75
N ASP A 375 -8.70 -11.54 23.48
CA ASP A 375 -7.41 -12.12 23.13
C ASP A 375 -6.26 -11.17 23.46
N PRO A 376 -5.04 -11.69 23.70
CA PRO A 376 -3.83 -10.87 23.84
C PRO A 376 -3.62 -9.95 22.64
N VAL A 377 -3.46 -8.65 22.89
CA VAL A 377 -3.18 -7.66 21.85
C VAL A 377 -1.67 -7.47 21.73
N PRO A 378 -1.07 -7.66 20.54
CA PRO A 378 0.35 -7.38 20.31
C PRO A 378 0.71 -5.95 20.75
N GLY A 379 1.70 -5.83 21.64
CA GLY A 379 2.09 -4.55 22.27
C GLY A 379 1.68 -4.40 23.73
N ASP A 380 0.73 -5.21 24.23
CA ASP A 380 0.36 -5.26 25.66
C ASP A 380 1.41 -5.99 26.52
N ASN A 381 2.67 -5.58 26.43
CA ASN A 381 3.64 -5.87 27.48
C ASN A 381 3.29 -4.99 28.68
N ALA A 382 2.40 -5.50 29.54
CA ALA A 382 2.10 -4.91 30.84
C ALA A 382 3.41 -4.69 31.61
N ALA A 383 3.79 -3.43 31.79
CA ALA A 383 5.01 -3.03 32.50
C ALA A 383 4.85 -3.30 34.01
N GLY A 384 4.98 -4.56 34.42
CA GLY A 384 4.66 -4.96 35.79
C GLY A 384 4.64 -6.46 36.11
N ALA A 385 5.33 -7.31 35.35
CA ALA A 385 5.57 -8.70 35.76
C ALA A 385 7.04 -9.08 35.52
N GLY A 386 7.74 -9.46 36.59
CA GLY A 386 9.16 -9.82 36.52
C GLY A 386 9.37 -11.05 35.62
N ALA A 387 10.35 -10.97 34.71
CA ALA A 387 10.69 -12.06 33.81
C ALA A 387 11.26 -13.25 34.60
N SER A 388 10.40 -14.22 34.91
CA SER A 388 10.81 -15.58 35.26
C SER A 388 10.77 -16.42 33.98
N GLY A 389 11.91 -17.04 33.63
CA GLY A 389 12.08 -17.70 32.34
C GLY A 389 11.19 -18.93 32.18
N GLY A 390 10.52 -19.06 31.03
CA GLY A 390 9.68 -20.21 30.72
C GLY A 390 9.48 -20.41 29.23
N GLY A 391 10.01 -21.52 28.69
CA GLY A 391 9.51 -22.18 27.49
C GLY A 391 9.46 -21.37 26.19
N GLY A 392 10.59 -21.27 25.50
CA GLY A 392 10.57 -20.94 24.07
C GLY A 392 9.78 -22.01 23.29
N THR A 393 8.54 -21.68 22.90
CA THR A 393 7.71 -22.58 22.09
C THR A 393 8.18 -22.51 20.64
N GLY A 394 9.02 -23.46 20.25
CA GLY A 394 9.53 -23.53 18.88
C GLY A 394 8.41 -23.79 17.87
N TYR A 395 8.31 -22.93 16.85
CA TYR A 395 7.47 -23.19 15.68
C TYR A 395 8.02 -24.40 14.92
N GLY A 396 7.38 -25.55 15.12
CA GLY A 396 7.73 -26.80 14.45
C GLY A 396 7.38 -26.76 12.98
N ASN A 397 8.40 -26.53 12.13
CA ASN A 397 8.28 -26.71 10.69
C ASN A 397 8.19 -28.21 10.36
N ALA A 398 7.02 -28.68 9.96
CA ALA A 398 6.78 -30.08 9.63
C ALA A 398 7.30 -30.40 8.22
N GLY A 399 8.49 -30.99 8.10
CA GLY A 399 9.08 -31.33 6.81
C GLY A 399 10.21 -32.36 6.88
N ASN A 400 9.87 -33.64 6.65
CA ASN A 400 10.73 -34.75 6.22
C ASN A 400 12.04 -35.03 7.02
N GLN A 401 11.95 -35.97 7.97
CA GLN A 401 13.06 -36.87 8.30
C GLN A 401 12.60 -38.34 8.37
N MET A 402 12.76 -39.06 7.27
CA MET A 402 13.21 -40.46 7.30
C MET A 402 14.75 -40.42 7.34
N GLY A 403 15.49 -41.32 7.97
CA GLY A 403 15.13 -42.58 8.63
C GLY A 403 16.29 -43.57 8.48
N GLY A 404 17.00 -43.85 9.58
CA GLY A 404 18.23 -44.68 9.61
C GLY A 404 19.52 -43.84 9.58
N GLY A 405 20.54 -44.07 10.41
CA GLY A 405 20.76 -45.12 11.41
C GLY A 405 22.08 -45.85 11.16
N GLY A 406 23.18 -45.46 11.83
CA GLY A 406 24.50 -45.98 11.41
C GLY A 406 25.76 -45.59 12.20
N ARG A 407 25.75 -45.73 13.54
CA ARG A 407 26.92 -45.90 14.45
C ARG A 407 28.03 -44.80 14.55
N PRO A 408 28.73 -44.69 15.71
CA PRO A 408 29.77 -43.69 15.96
C PRO A 408 31.21 -44.25 15.77
N GLY A 409 32.17 -43.39 15.44
CA GLY A 409 33.59 -43.79 15.42
C GLY A 409 34.60 -42.67 15.20
N GLY A 410 35.42 -42.41 16.23
CA GLY A 410 36.87 -42.23 16.04
C GLY A 410 37.45 -40.84 15.74
N ARG A 411 38.09 -40.25 16.77
CA ARG A 411 39.39 -39.51 16.78
C ARG A 411 39.98 -39.02 15.44
N GLY A 412 40.46 -37.76 15.41
CA GLY A 412 41.56 -37.44 14.48
C GLY A 412 42.04 -35.99 14.25
N ASN A 413 42.44 -35.25 15.29
CA ASN A 413 43.74 -34.54 15.37
C ASN A 413 44.38 -33.86 14.12
N ARG A 414 44.63 -32.53 14.22
CA ARG A 414 45.49 -31.66 13.36
C ARG A 414 44.96 -31.44 11.92
N GLY A 415 45.12 -30.30 11.28
CA GLY A 415 45.94 -29.10 11.54
C GLY A 415 46.46 -28.54 10.21
N TYR A 416 47.00 -27.32 10.19
CA TYR A 416 47.50 -26.58 9.01
C TYR A 416 46.48 -25.97 8.04
N ALA A 417 46.27 -24.67 8.26
CA ALA A 417 46.48 -23.53 7.35
C ALA A 417 46.62 -23.73 5.81
N PRO A 418 46.21 -22.71 5.00
CA PRO A 418 46.13 -22.73 3.53
C PRO A 418 47.48 -22.29 2.89
N PRO A 419 47.70 -22.21 1.55
CA PRO A 419 46.94 -21.47 0.51
C PRO A 419 46.68 -22.33 -0.75
N GLY A 420 46.00 -21.94 -1.84
CA GLY A 420 45.67 -20.66 -2.47
C GLY A 420 45.97 -20.78 -3.98
N GLY A 421 45.69 -19.73 -4.77
CA GLY A 421 46.21 -19.61 -6.14
C GLY A 421 45.46 -20.33 -7.27
N GLY A 422 44.76 -19.53 -8.08
CA GLY A 422 45.30 -19.27 -9.43
C GLY A 422 44.68 -19.96 -10.65
N ASN A 423 44.08 -19.12 -11.49
CA ASN A 423 44.31 -19.02 -12.94
C ASN A 423 43.85 -20.08 -13.95
N ASN A 424 43.21 -19.52 -14.99
CA ASN A 424 43.37 -19.78 -16.43
C ASN A 424 42.70 -20.99 -17.09
N GLY A 425 42.34 -20.75 -18.38
CA GLY A 425 41.81 -21.74 -19.32
C GLY A 425 40.28 -21.70 -19.43
N GLY A 426 39.65 -21.11 -20.45
CA GLY A 426 40.18 -20.51 -21.68
C GLY A 426 39.85 -21.32 -22.93
N GLY A 427 38.69 -21.03 -23.53
CA GLY A 427 38.47 -21.15 -24.98
C GLY A 427 37.87 -22.44 -25.55
N ARG A 428 36.80 -22.26 -26.35
CA ARG A 428 36.50 -22.83 -27.70
C ARG A 428 35.06 -22.40 -28.05
N ARG A 429 34.79 -21.50 -29.00
CA ARG A 429 34.89 -21.60 -30.49
C ARG A 429 34.19 -22.84 -31.07
N GLY A 430 33.09 -22.61 -31.80
CA GLY A 430 32.39 -23.56 -32.66
C GLY A 430 31.14 -22.91 -33.28
N GLY A 431 31.19 -22.60 -34.58
CA GLY A 431 30.10 -21.93 -35.33
C GLY A 431 29.19 -22.89 -36.12
N PRO A 432 28.23 -22.35 -36.91
CA PRO A 432 27.10 -23.09 -37.52
C PRO A 432 27.42 -23.55 -38.97
N PRO A 433 26.50 -24.21 -39.74
CA PRO A 433 25.49 -23.46 -40.53
C PRO A 433 24.16 -24.18 -40.93
N SER A 434 23.19 -23.36 -41.40
CA SER A 434 22.21 -23.52 -42.51
C SER A 434 21.39 -24.81 -42.79
N GLY A 435 20.12 -24.61 -43.25
CA GLY A 435 19.47 -25.56 -44.18
C GLY A 435 17.98 -25.35 -44.53
N TYR A 436 17.71 -24.80 -45.73
CA TYR A 436 16.53 -25.01 -46.61
C TYR A 436 15.12 -24.43 -46.28
N GLY A 437 14.38 -24.16 -47.38
CA GLY A 437 13.10 -23.45 -47.44
C GLY A 437 11.98 -24.18 -48.24
N PRO A 438 11.01 -23.45 -48.85
CA PRO A 438 9.64 -23.92 -49.13
C PRO A 438 9.41 -24.55 -50.52
N PRO A 439 8.17 -24.98 -50.84
CA PRO A 439 7.33 -24.17 -51.75
C PRO A 439 5.80 -24.18 -51.45
N ALA A 440 5.02 -23.55 -52.34
CA ALA A 440 3.59 -23.23 -52.22
C ALA A 440 2.65 -24.09 -53.11
N GLY A 441 1.32 -23.91 -52.99
CA GLY A 441 0.38 -24.12 -54.13
C GLY A 441 -1.07 -24.57 -53.84
N GLY A 442 -2.05 -23.86 -54.43
CA GLY A 442 -3.43 -24.33 -54.74
C GLY A 442 -4.44 -24.46 -53.58
N GLY A 443 -5.78 -24.40 -53.78
CA GLY A 443 -6.57 -24.09 -54.98
C GLY A 443 -7.99 -24.73 -54.94
N GLY A 444 -9.06 -24.01 -55.32
CA GLY A 444 -10.47 -24.48 -55.31
C GLY A 444 -11.16 -24.34 -53.94
N GLY A 445 -12.44 -24.00 -53.77
CA GLY A 445 -13.65 -24.14 -54.62
C GLY A 445 -14.48 -25.31 -54.07
N GLY A 446 -15.76 -25.25 -53.69
CA GLY A 446 -16.89 -24.31 -53.82
C GLY A 446 -18.16 -25.05 -53.33
N ARG A 447 -19.37 -24.52 -53.60
CA ARG A 447 -20.71 -25.00 -53.13
C ARG A 447 -21.00 -24.66 -51.66
N GLN A 448 -22.07 -23.94 -51.26
CA GLN A 448 -23.48 -23.86 -51.70
C GLN A 448 -24.36 -24.97 -51.09
N GLY A 449 -25.14 -24.60 -50.07
CA GLY A 449 -26.16 -25.42 -49.41
C GLY A 449 -27.00 -24.54 -48.47
N GLY A 450 -28.28 -24.34 -48.81
CA GLY A 450 -29.21 -23.50 -48.05
C GLY A 450 -29.88 -24.21 -46.86
N PRO A 451 -30.80 -23.52 -46.15
CA PRO A 451 -31.27 -23.94 -44.82
C PRO A 451 -32.51 -24.85 -44.85
N PRO A 452 -32.75 -25.66 -43.81
CA PRO A 452 -34.08 -26.16 -43.45
C PRO A 452 -34.79 -25.16 -42.53
N SER A 453 -36.04 -24.83 -42.88
CA SER A 453 -36.91 -23.98 -42.06
C SER A 453 -37.58 -24.76 -40.93
N GLY A 454 -37.74 -24.10 -39.78
CA GLY A 454 -38.94 -24.12 -38.93
C GLY A 454 -39.35 -25.41 -38.21
N TYR A 455 -39.51 -25.30 -36.88
CA TYR A 455 -40.71 -25.79 -36.17
C TYR A 455 -40.98 -24.86 -34.96
N GLY A 456 -42.27 -24.67 -34.63
CA GLY A 456 -42.73 -23.65 -33.68
C GLY A 456 -42.66 -24.04 -32.19
N PRO A 457 -43.07 -23.13 -31.28
CA PRO A 457 -42.95 -23.31 -29.84
C PRO A 457 -44.09 -24.17 -29.23
N PRO A 458 -43.82 -25.00 -28.21
CA PRO A 458 -44.85 -25.58 -27.36
C PRO A 458 -45.35 -24.54 -26.33
N GLY A 459 -46.66 -24.35 -26.24
CA GLY A 459 -47.29 -23.43 -25.29
C GLY A 459 -47.70 -24.08 -23.95
N GLY A 460 -47.90 -23.19 -22.97
CA GLY A 460 -48.81 -23.26 -21.82
C GLY A 460 -49.22 -24.60 -21.19
N TYR A 461 -48.99 -24.72 -19.87
CA TYR A 461 -49.79 -25.56 -18.97
C TYR A 461 -50.09 -24.86 -17.64
N SER A 462 -51.37 -24.84 -17.25
CA SER A 462 -52.00 -24.38 -15.98
C SER A 462 -53.51 -24.64 -16.07
N PRO A 463 -54.30 -24.59 -14.97
CA PRO A 463 -53.99 -24.78 -13.54
C PRO A 463 -54.29 -26.28 -13.20
N PRO A 464 -55.25 -26.76 -12.36
CA PRO A 464 -56.01 -26.26 -11.19
C PRO A 464 -55.31 -26.62 -9.85
N GLY A 465 -55.85 -26.40 -8.63
CA GLY A 465 -57.01 -25.63 -8.14
C GLY A 465 -57.45 -26.09 -6.73
N GLY A 466 -58.08 -25.22 -5.94
CA GLY A 466 -58.62 -25.48 -4.59
C GLY A 466 -57.79 -24.89 -3.43
N GLY A 467 -58.36 -24.39 -2.33
CA GLY A 467 -59.79 -24.21 -2.00
C GLY A 467 -60.07 -24.36 -0.50
N GLY A 468 -60.55 -23.30 0.16
CA GLY A 468 -60.92 -23.28 1.59
C GLY A 468 -59.79 -22.87 2.55
N GLY A 469 -60.04 -22.29 3.73
CA GLY A 469 -61.32 -21.87 4.33
C GLY A 469 -61.34 -22.04 5.86
N GLY A 470 -61.73 -21.00 6.62
CA GLY A 470 -61.83 -21.01 8.11
C GLY A 470 -60.77 -20.11 8.76
N ARG A 471 -61.11 -19.08 9.57
CA ARG A 471 -61.76 -19.08 10.90
C ARG A 471 -60.89 -19.75 11.98
N GLN A 472 -60.81 -19.30 13.25
CA GLN A 472 -61.21 -18.11 14.03
C GLN A 472 -60.88 -18.50 15.50
N GLY A 473 -60.46 -17.53 16.34
CA GLY A 473 -60.12 -17.77 17.75
C GLY A 473 -58.60 -17.76 18.00
N GLY A 474 -58.07 -17.16 19.06
CA GLY A 474 -58.71 -16.53 20.23
C GLY A 474 -57.85 -16.81 21.46
N PRO A 475 -57.26 -15.81 22.14
CA PRO A 475 -56.29 -16.05 23.21
C PRO A 475 -56.97 -16.22 24.59
N PRO A 476 -56.55 -17.18 25.43
CA PRO A 476 -56.92 -17.18 26.84
C PRO A 476 -55.98 -16.27 27.64
N SER A 477 -56.56 -15.26 28.27
CA SER A 477 -55.92 -14.51 29.37
C SER A 477 -56.06 -15.29 30.68
N GLY A 478 -55.14 -15.11 31.64
CA GLY A 478 -55.41 -15.56 33.02
C GLY A 478 -54.22 -15.57 33.98
N TYR A 479 -54.31 -14.75 35.03
CA TYR A 479 -53.63 -14.84 36.34
C TYR A 479 -52.08 -14.82 36.36
N GLY A 480 -51.39 -14.07 37.22
CA GLY A 480 -51.81 -13.21 38.34
C GLY A 480 -50.73 -13.26 39.44
N PRO A 481 -50.16 -12.12 39.91
CA PRO A 481 -49.01 -12.16 40.82
C PRO A 481 -49.37 -11.94 42.30
N PRO A 482 -48.74 -12.72 43.20
CA PRO A 482 -48.34 -12.28 44.54
C PRO A 482 -46.79 -12.25 44.64
N GLY A 483 -46.12 -11.33 45.32
CA GLY A 483 -46.60 -10.36 46.30
C GLY A 483 -45.99 -10.64 47.67
N GLY A 484 -44.90 -9.94 48.03
CA GLY A 484 -44.59 -9.63 49.42
C GLY A 484 -43.24 -10.05 50.01
N TYR A 485 -42.77 -9.15 50.90
CA TYR A 485 -41.96 -9.38 52.11
C TYR A 485 -40.46 -9.73 52.02
N ALA A 486 -39.65 -8.71 52.31
CA ALA A 486 -38.41 -8.84 53.05
C ALA A 486 -38.68 -8.77 54.58
N PRO A 487 -37.84 -9.40 55.41
CA PRO A 487 -37.63 -8.98 56.80
C PRO A 487 -36.14 -8.76 57.16
N PRO A 488 -35.83 -8.15 58.34
CA PRO A 488 -34.53 -7.47 58.54
C PRO A 488 -33.68 -7.97 59.73
N GLY A 489 -32.37 -7.65 59.67
CA GLY A 489 -31.63 -7.09 60.81
C GLY A 489 -30.90 -8.02 61.80
N ALA A 490 -30.07 -7.35 62.62
CA ALA A 490 -29.19 -7.81 63.72
C ALA A 490 -27.74 -8.24 63.32
N SER A 491 -26.59 -7.78 63.85
CA SER A 491 -26.13 -6.78 64.86
C SER A 491 -25.19 -7.43 65.91
N GLY A 492 -24.03 -6.82 66.17
CA GLY A 492 -23.03 -7.27 67.17
C GLY A 492 -21.91 -8.14 66.58
N VAL A 493 -20.69 -8.21 67.12
CA VAL A 493 -20.17 -7.72 68.42
C VAL A 493 -18.70 -7.27 68.27
N SER A 494 -18.28 -6.29 69.08
CA SER A 494 -16.90 -5.80 69.22
C SER A 494 -15.99 -6.71 70.06
N GLY A 495 -14.73 -6.91 69.66
CA GLY A 495 -13.71 -7.58 70.47
C GLY A 495 -12.31 -6.98 70.24
N ALA A 496 -11.62 -6.61 71.31
CA ALA A 496 -10.33 -5.91 71.26
C ALA A 496 -9.16 -6.83 71.68
N GLY A 497 -7.95 -6.49 71.21
CA GLY A 497 -6.68 -6.95 71.79
C GLY A 497 -5.85 -7.88 70.89
N GLY A 498 -4.58 -7.54 70.69
CA GLY A 498 -3.64 -8.39 69.95
C GLY A 498 -2.45 -7.66 69.32
N ARG A 499 -1.54 -7.10 70.12
CA ARG A 499 -0.21 -6.70 69.60
C ARG A 499 0.57 -7.96 69.21
N GLY A 500 0.93 -8.11 67.94
CA GLY A 500 1.67 -9.26 67.42
C GLY A 500 2.64 -8.87 66.31
N ASN A 501 3.88 -8.56 66.68
CA ASN A 501 4.94 -8.19 65.74
C ASN A 501 5.40 -9.43 64.95
N ARG A 502 5.23 -9.46 63.61
CA ARG A 502 5.84 -10.48 62.75
C ARG A 502 6.12 -9.95 61.34
N GLY A 503 7.30 -10.27 60.81
CA GLY A 503 7.89 -9.62 59.65
C GLY A 503 7.10 -9.78 58.35
N GLY A 504 6.99 -8.68 57.60
CA GLY A 504 6.42 -8.68 56.27
C GLY A 504 7.37 -9.34 55.27
N TYR A 505 7.05 -10.58 54.89
CA TYR A 505 7.39 -11.05 53.55
C TYR A 505 6.60 -10.18 52.56
N GLY A 506 7.31 -9.50 51.66
CA GLY A 506 6.70 -8.72 50.60
C GLY A 506 5.89 -9.62 49.68
N GLY A 507 4.58 -9.68 49.90
CA GLY A 507 3.66 -10.35 48.99
C GLY A 507 3.74 -9.67 47.63
N GLY A 508 4.35 -10.36 46.66
CA GLY A 508 4.30 -9.94 45.27
C GLY A 508 2.84 -9.91 44.85
N GLY A 509 2.26 -8.71 44.79
CA GLY A 509 0.90 -8.50 44.31
C GLY A 509 0.83 -8.94 42.87
N GLY A 510 0.34 -10.17 42.65
CA GLY A 510 -0.02 -10.65 41.32
C GLY A 510 -1.16 -9.77 40.81
N GLY A 511 -0.80 -8.73 40.05
CA GLY A 511 -1.76 -7.87 39.40
C GLY A 511 -2.66 -8.77 38.54
N SER A 512 -3.94 -8.82 38.89
CA SER A 512 -4.93 -9.54 38.08
C SER A 512 -4.91 -8.91 36.70
N VAL A 513 -4.41 -9.67 35.72
CA VAL A 513 -4.47 -9.26 34.31
C VAL A 513 -5.95 -9.18 33.99
N ASP A 514 -6.42 -7.99 33.62
CA ASP A 514 -7.82 -7.78 33.25
C ASP A 514 -8.10 -8.61 31.99
N THR A 515 -8.86 -9.69 32.17
CA THR A 515 -9.29 -10.63 31.12
C THR A 515 -10.67 -10.25 30.56
N GLY A 516 -11.21 -9.08 30.96
CA GLY A 516 -12.46 -8.56 30.45
C GLY A 516 -12.40 -8.17 28.96
N PRO A 517 -13.55 -8.15 28.26
CA PRO A 517 -13.62 -7.64 26.90
C PRO A 517 -13.14 -6.19 26.82
N ARG A 518 -12.21 -5.93 25.91
CA ARG A 518 -11.61 -4.61 25.69
C ARG A 518 -11.84 -4.15 24.25
N SER A 519 -12.05 -2.84 24.10
CA SER A 519 -12.23 -2.24 22.78
C SER A 519 -10.94 -2.27 21.99
N VAL A 520 -10.99 -2.75 20.76
CA VAL A 520 -9.86 -2.76 19.83
C VAL A 520 -10.29 -2.23 18.47
N THR A 521 -9.42 -1.45 17.85
CA THR A 521 -9.62 -0.96 16.48
C THR A 521 -8.43 -1.32 15.61
N VAL A 522 -8.69 -2.09 14.54
CA VAL A 522 -7.70 -2.50 13.56
C VAL A 522 -7.93 -1.75 12.26
N LYS A 523 -6.87 -1.19 11.69
CA LYS A 523 -6.87 -0.45 10.42
C LYS A 523 -5.95 -1.15 9.42
N ALA A 524 -6.54 -1.75 8.38
CA ALA A 524 -5.82 -2.26 7.23
C ALA A 524 -5.86 -1.23 6.09
N THR A 525 -4.69 -0.80 5.63
CA THR A 525 -4.55 0.07 4.45
C THR A 525 -3.88 -0.71 3.32
N THR A 526 -4.33 -0.54 2.09
CA THR A 526 -3.74 -1.16 0.89
C THR A 526 -3.66 -0.14 -0.24
N GLU A 527 -2.45 0.24 -0.62
CA GLU A 527 -2.18 1.05 -1.80
C GLU A 527 -1.78 0.12 -2.94
N THR A 528 -2.47 0.21 -4.08
CA THR A 528 -2.07 -0.44 -5.33
C THR A 528 -1.89 0.62 -6.40
N PHE A 529 -0.75 0.62 -7.09
CA PHE A 529 -0.42 1.62 -8.10
C PHE A 529 0.26 0.98 -9.31
N ILE A 530 0.00 1.53 -10.49
CA ILE A 530 0.62 1.10 -11.74
C ILE A 530 2.11 1.51 -11.76
N THR A 531 2.99 0.56 -12.08
CA THR A 531 4.45 0.77 -12.14
C THR A 531 5.04 0.49 -13.52
N GLY A 532 4.34 -0.25 -14.37
CA GLY A 532 4.82 -0.60 -15.70
C GLY A 532 3.71 -0.77 -16.71
N VAL A 533 4.00 -0.37 -17.94
CA VAL A 533 3.20 -0.65 -19.13
C VAL A 533 4.15 -1.14 -20.22
N SER A 534 3.91 -2.33 -20.75
CA SER A 534 4.60 -2.83 -21.93
C SER A 534 3.63 -3.51 -22.89
N ARG A 535 4.07 -3.75 -24.13
CA ARG A 535 3.43 -4.68 -25.06
C ARG A 535 4.41 -5.84 -25.29
N ARG A 536 3.87 -7.01 -25.59
CA ARG A 536 4.64 -8.18 -26.02
C ARG A 536 5.06 -8.06 -27.48
#